data_AF-A0A7V4IW68-F1
#
_entry.id   AF-A0A7V4IW68-F1
#
_cell.length_a   1.000
_cell.length_b   1.000
_cell.length_c   1.000
_cell.angle_alpha   90.00
_cell.angle_beta   90.00
_cell.angle_gamma   90.00
#
_symmetry.space_group_name_H-M   'P 1'
#
loop_
_entity.id
_entity.type
_entity.pdbx_description
1 polymer ?
#
loop_
_entity_poly.entity_id
_entity_poly.type
_entity_poly.pdbx_seq_one_letter_code
_entity_poly.pdbx_strand_id
1 'polypeptide(L)' 'MALEDAQTTRAIHRELVRRYVDLSRVEVRVIHGVCYIRGEMRKLRTHPEIDLDHEAEVIRKLIRQMPQVRDVVWEVYARK' A
#
# COMPACT_ATOMS: atom_id res chain seq x y z
N MET A 1 -2.18 -4.91 -20.81
CA MET A 1 -3.22 -4.22 -20.02
C MET A 1 -3.58 -5.02 -18.76
N ALA A 2 -4.54 -5.96 -18.71
CA ALA A 2 -4.89 -6.62 -17.42
C ALA A 2 -3.76 -7.44 -16.74
N LEU A 3 -2.84 -8.02 -17.52
CA LEU A 3 -1.71 -8.80 -16.98
C LEU A 3 -0.65 -7.93 -16.28
N GLU A 4 -0.43 -6.72 -16.78
CA GLU A 4 0.52 -5.77 -16.20
C GLU A 4 -0.02 -5.26 -14.87
N ASP A 5 -1.30 -4.84 -14.82
CA ASP A 5 -1.96 -4.41 -13.57
C ASP A 5 -1.90 -5.49 -12.48
N ALA A 6 -2.08 -6.76 -12.85
CA ALA A 6 -1.99 -7.89 -11.92
C ALA A 6 -0.54 -8.11 -11.42
N GLN A 7 0.46 -7.91 -12.28
CA GLN A 7 1.87 -7.98 -11.89
C GLN A 7 2.24 -6.81 -10.96
N THR A 8 1.80 -5.59 -11.26
CA THR A 8 1.99 -4.41 -10.42
C THR A 8 1.37 -4.62 -9.05
N THR A 9 0.13 -5.12 -9.00
CA THR A 9 -0.56 -5.42 -7.74
C THR A 9 0.23 -6.41 -6.88
N ARG A 10 0.79 -7.47 -7.49
CA ARG A 10 1.63 -8.45 -6.79
C ARG A 10 2.95 -7.84 -6.31
N ALA A 11 3.57 -6.97 -7.10
CA ALA A 11 4.80 -6.28 -6.71
C ALA A 11 4.56 -5.37 -5.50
N ILE A 12 3.50 -4.55 -5.55
CA ILE A 12 3.08 -3.69 -4.44
C ILE A 12 2.80 -4.53 -3.20
N HIS A 13 2.05 -5.63 -3.33
CA HIS A 13 1.74 -6.51 -2.20
C HIS A 13 3.00 -7.11 -1.56
N ARG A 14 4.02 -7.50 -2.35
CA ARG A 14 5.30 -7.99 -1.82
C ARG A 14 6.06 -6.91 -1.05
N GLU A 15 5.99 -5.68 -1.51
CA GLU A 15 6.67 -4.54 -0.89
C GLU A 15 5.97 -4.11 0.41
N LEU A 16 4.63 -4.21 0.44
CA LEU A 16 3.81 -3.98 1.63
C LEU A 16 4.07 -5.02 2.73
N VAL A 17 4.18 -6.31 2.37
CA VAL A 17 4.46 -7.39 3.32
C VAL A 17 5.85 -7.28 3.96
N ARG A 18 6.81 -6.62 3.28
CA ARG A 18 8.14 -6.35 3.85
C ARG A 18 8.14 -5.28 4.93
N ARG A 19 7.04 -4.55 5.12
CA ARG A 19 6.95 -3.49 6.12
C ARG A 19 6.46 -4.04 7.44
N TYR A 20 6.89 -3.38 8.51
CA TYR A 20 6.51 -3.69 9.89
C TYR A 20 5.14 -3.10 10.26
N VAL A 21 4.18 -3.11 9.33
CA VAL A 21 2.81 -2.62 9.55
C VAL A 21 1.79 -3.71 9.26
N ASP A 22 0.73 -3.77 10.08
CA ASP A 22 -0.36 -4.72 9.84
C ASP A 22 -1.28 -4.15 8.76
N LEU A 23 -1.19 -4.75 7.58
CA LEU A 23 -1.96 -4.43 6.39
C LEU A 23 -2.94 -5.57 6.03
N SER A 24 -3.19 -6.48 6.98
CA SER A 24 -4.04 -7.67 6.78
C SER A 24 -5.46 -7.33 6.32
N ARG A 25 -5.92 -6.09 6.55
CA ARG A 25 -7.23 -5.58 6.16
C ARG A 25 -7.16 -4.50 5.09
N VAL A 26 -6.02 -4.40 4.38
CA VAL A 26 -5.84 -3.48 3.25
C VAL A 26 -6.03 -4.24 1.95
N GLU A 27 -6.96 -3.78 1.13
CA GLU A 27 -7.15 -4.22 -0.23
C GLU A 27 -6.37 -3.29 -1.18
N VAL A 28 -5.58 -3.89 -2.08
CA VAL A 28 -4.83 -3.19 -3.12
C VAL A 28 -5.33 -3.67 -4.48
N ARG A 29 -5.76 -2.75 -5.33
CA ARG A 29 -6.18 -3.05 -6.70
C ARG A 29 -5.64 -2.00 -7.66
N VAL A 30 -4.98 -2.44 -8.73
CA VAL A 30 -4.59 -1.57 -9.83
C VAL A 30 -5.59 -1.73 -10.97
N ILE A 31 -6.15 -0.62 -11.44
CA ILE A 31 -7.12 -0.59 -12.54
C ILE A 31 -6.73 0.53 -13.48
N HIS A 32 -6.39 0.18 -14.73
CA HIS A 32 -5.98 1.14 -15.76
C HIS A 32 -4.81 2.05 -15.33
N GLY A 33 -3.85 1.50 -14.57
CA GLY A 33 -2.70 2.26 -14.05
C GLY A 33 -3.03 3.18 -12.88
N VAL A 34 -4.23 3.11 -12.29
CA VAL A 34 -4.56 3.77 -11.02
C VAL A 34 -4.55 2.73 -9.91
N CYS A 35 -3.75 2.98 -8.87
CA CYS A 35 -3.66 2.10 -7.71
C CYS A 35 -4.65 2.55 -6.63
N TYR A 36 -5.61 1.70 -6.32
CA TYR A 36 -6.59 1.87 -5.26
C TYR A 36 -6.13 1.09 -4.04
N ILE A 37 -5.95 1.78 -2.93
CA ILE A 37 -5.53 1.20 -1.65
C ILE A 37 -6.57 1.59 -0.62
N ARG A 38 -7.29 0.60 -0.10
CA ARG A 38 -8.42 0.78 0.79
C ARG A 38 -8.32 -0.14 1.98
N GLY A 39 -8.66 0.33 3.17
CA GLY A 39 -8.76 -0.54 4.34
C GLY A 39 -8.29 0.12 5.61
N GLU A 40 -7.87 -0.70 6.56
CA GLU A 40 -7.31 -0.23 7.83
C GLU A 40 -5.84 -0.61 7.95
N MET A 41 -5.05 0.35 8.40
CA MET A 41 -3.65 0.13 8.76
C MET A 41 -3.53 0.11 10.27
N ARG A 42 -2.81 -0.90 10.78
CA ARG A 42 -2.59 -1.08 12.22
C ARG A 42 -1.12 -1.21 12.53
N LYS A 43 -0.77 -0.83 13.76
CA LYS A 43 0.58 -1.07 14.27
C LYS A 43 0.75 -2.57 14.54
N LEU A 44 1.89 -3.11 14.13
CA LEU A 44 2.28 -4.47 14.52
C LEU A 44 2.62 -4.47 16.01
N ARG A 45 2.15 -5.50 16.73
CA ARG A 45 2.40 -5.65 18.18
C ARG A 45 3.90 -5.73 18.51
N THR A 46 4.71 -6.19 17.56
CA THR A 46 6.17 -6.34 17.68
C THR A 46 6.92 -5.01 17.61
N HIS A 47 6.36 -3.98 16.98
CA HIS A 47 6.99 -2.66 16.80
C HIS A 47 5.98 -1.53 17.07
N PRO A 48 5.68 -1.24 18.35
CA PRO A 48 4.69 -0.22 18.73
C PRO A 48 5.15 1.22 18.44
N GLU A 49 6.46 1.43 18.28
CA GLU A 49 7.10 2.72 17.99
C GLU A 49 6.90 3.21 16.55
N ILE A 50 6.33 2.39 15.67
CA ILE A 50 6.12 2.78 14.27
C ILE A 50 5.06 3.87 14.17
N ASP A 51 5.43 4.94 13.46
CA ASP A 51 4.53 6.01 13.06
C ASP A 51 3.77 5.59 11.80
N LEU A 52 2.45 5.40 11.94
CA LEU A 52 1.60 4.94 10.85
C LEU A 52 1.50 6.00 9.74
N ASP A 53 1.45 7.27 10.11
CA ASP A 53 1.42 8.39 9.15
C ASP A 53 2.72 8.47 8.34
N HIS A 54 3.86 8.31 9.00
CA HIS A 54 5.15 8.30 8.31
C HIS A 54 5.25 7.13 7.33
N GLU A 55 4.89 5.92 7.79
CA GLU A 55 4.89 4.75 6.91
C GLU A 55 3.91 4.91 5.74
N ALA A 56 2.71 5.45 5.96
CA ALA A 56 1.75 5.72 4.91
C ALA A 56 2.32 6.67 3.84
N GLU A 57 3.04 7.72 4.23
CA GLU A 57 3.72 8.60 3.28
C GLU A 57 4.79 7.84 2.48
N VAL A 58 5.60 7.01 3.15
CA VAL A 58 6.62 6.19 2.51
C VAL A 58 5.99 5.17 1.55
N ILE A 59 4.86 4.52 1.89
CA ILE A 59 4.11 3.65 0.97
C ILE A 59 3.72 4.49 -0.25
N ARG A 60 3.05 5.62 -0.03
CA ARG A 60 2.49 6.44 -1.10
C ARG A 60 3.55 6.94 -2.07
N LYS A 61 4.70 7.40 -1.57
CA LYS A 61 5.85 7.83 -2.40
C LYS A 61 6.38 6.69 -3.25
N LEU A 62 6.59 5.52 -2.64
CA LEU A 62 7.18 4.37 -3.31
C LEU A 62 6.26 3.83 -4.42
N ILE A 63 4.95 3.77 -4.19
CA ILE A 63 3.99 3.36 -5.23
C ILE A 63 3.95 4.39 -6.37
N ARG A 64 4.03 5.68 -6.05
CA ARG A 64 4.07 6.76 -7.06
C ARG A 64 5.37 6.79 -7.88
N GLN A 65 6.45 6.23 -7.36
CA GLN A 65 7.72 6.08 -8.11
C GLN A 65 7.68 4.92 -9.11
N MET A 66 6.69 4.02 -9.02
CA MET A 66 6.57 2.93 -9.98
C MET A 66 6.09 3.46 -11.34
N PRO A 67 6.81 3.18 -12.45
CA PRO A 67 6.46 3.69 -13.77
C PRO A 67 5.11 3.16 -14.30
N GLN A 68 4.61 2.07 -13.70
CA GLN A 68 3.35 1.41 -14.06
C GLN A 68 2.13 2.08 -13.41
N VAL A 69 2.34 2.97 -12.42
CA VAL A 69 1.28 3.64 -11.67
C VAL A 69 1.24 5.11 -12.06
N ARG A 70 0.11 5.54 -12.65
CA ARG A 70 -0.14 6.94 -13.02
C ARG A 70 -0.69 7.74 -11.85
N ASP A 71 -1.56 7.13 -11.05
CA ASP A 71 -2.20 7.77 -9.91
C ASP A 71 -2.43 6.79 -8.75
N VAL A 72 -2.53 7.33 -7.54
CA VAL A 72 -2.66 6.56 -6.30
C VAL A 72 -3.79 7.14 -5.46
N VAL A 73 -4.84 6.35 -5.31
CA VAL A 73 -5.98 6.64 -4.44
C VAL A 73 -5.74 5.95 -3.10
N TRP A 74 -5.51 6.75 -2.07
CA TRP A 74 -5.25 6.30 -0.71
C TRP A 74 -6.48 6.53 0.18
N GLU A 75 -7.21 5.47 0.48
CA GLU A 75 -8.36 5.46 1.37
C GLU A 75 -8.12 4.49 2.54
N VAL A 76 -6.91 4.56 3.10
CA VAL A 76 -6.53 3.79 4.28
C VAL A 76 -6.60 4.69 5.49
N TYR A 77 -7.30 4.24 6.53
CA TYR A 77 -7.37 4.93 7.81
C TYR A 77 -6.53 4.19 8.86
N ALA A 78 -5.82 4.96 9.68
CA ALA A 78 -5.09 4.45 10.82
C ALA A 78 -6.08 4.15 11.96
N ARG A 79 -6.13 2.90 12.41
CA ARG A 79 -6.87 2.56 13.63
C ARG A 79 -5.93 2.74 14.82
N LYS A 80 -6.22 3.75 15.65
CA LYS A 80 -5.52 4.01 16.93
C LYS A 80 -5.67 2.84 17.88
#